data_AF-A0A925N4Y2-F1
#
_entry.id   AF-A0A925N4Y2-F1
#
_cell.length_a   1.000
_cell.length_b   1.000
_cell.length_c   1.000
_cell.angle_alpha   90.00
_cell.angle_beta   90.00
_cell.angle_gamma   90.00
#
_symmetry.space_group_name_H-M   'P 1'
#
loop_
_entity.id
_entity.type
_entity.pdbx_description
1 polymer ?
#
loop_
_entity_poly.entity_id
_entity_poly.type
_entity_poly.pdbx_seq_one_letter_code
_entity_poly.pdbx_strand_id
1 'polypeptide(L)'
;MSATFGKPSLWHRVKPVFMGFDGPLALAILLLAVMGLITMYSAGYDHGTRFVDHGRNMLLALGILFVVAQIPPQKLMGLAVPLYVVGVTLLIAVALFGITKKGATRWLNVGVVVQPSEVLKIAVPLMLAWWFQRREGQLRVSDFVVALLLLAIPVGLIVKQPDLGTAILVLSAGLYVIFFAGLSWKLILPVLAVGVIAIAAMVLAEDRICQPDVAWPLLHEYQKNRVCTLLDPTTDPLGKGFHIIQGMIAIGSGGM
;
A
#
# COMPACT_ATOMS: atom_id res chain seq x y z
N MET A 1 -38.27 -2.77 -47.61
CA MET A 1 -36.80 -2.85 -47.63
C MET A 1 -36.30 -3.04 -46.21
N SER A 2 -35.89 -4.25 -45.85
CA SER A 2 -35.35 -4.59 -44.53
C SER A 2 -33.93 -4.06 -44.39
N ALA A 3 -33.73 -3.05 -43.54
CA ALA A 3 -32.40 -2.55 -43.20
C ALA A 3 -31.63 -3.65 -42.42
N THR A 4 -30.71 -4.32 -43.10
CA THR A 4 -29.74 -5.22 -42.46
C THR A 4 -28.73 -4.38 -41.71
N PHE A 5 -28.92 -4.24 -40.39
CA PHE A 5 -27.88 -3.70 -39.51
C PHE A 5 -26.67 -4.63 -39.57
N GLY A 6 -25.64 -4.25 -40.34
CA GLY A 6 -24.37 -4.95 -40.40
C GLY A 6 -23.79 -5.03 -38.99
N LYS A 7 -23.55 -6.24 -38.48
CA LYS A 7 -22.87 -6.45 -37.19
C LYS A 7 -21.53 -5.72 -37.27
N PRO A 8 -21.22 -4.76 -36.37
CA PRO A 8 -19.97 -4.03 -36.44
C PRO A 8 -18.78 -4.99 -36.40
N SER A 9 -17.77 -4.75 -37.24
CA SER A 9 -16.60 -5.62 -37.36
C SER A 9 -15.92 -5.79 -36.00
N LEU A 10 -15.33 -6.97 -35.76
CA LEU A 10 -14.64 -7.28 -34.49
C LEU A 10 -13.61 -6.20 -34.13
N TRP A 11 -12.92 -5.63 -35.12
CA TRP A 11 -11.94 -4.56 -34.93
C TRP A 11 -12.56 -3.28 -34.33
N HIS A 12 -13.75 -2.87 -34.79
CA HIS A 12 -14.44 -1.69 -34.22
C HIS A 12 -14.94 -1.91 -32.79
N ARG A 13 -15.12 -3.17 -32.36
CA ARG A 13 -15.47 -3.51 -30.97
C ARG A 13 -14.25 -3.57 -30.04
N VAL A 14 -13.08 -3.95 -30.58
CA VAL A 14 -11.85 -4.14 -29.79
C VAL A 14 -11.00 -2.86 -29.72
N LYS A 15 -11.02 -2.02 -30.76
CA LYS A 15 -10.25 -0.77 -30.81
C LYS A 15 -10.48 0.16 -29.60
N PRO A 16 -11.71 0.36 -29.08
CA PRO A 16 -11.95 1.21 -27.91
C PRO A 16 -11.33 0.66 -26.62
N VAL A 17 -11.13 -0.66 -26.52
CA VAL A 17 -10.55 -1.33 -25.34
C VAL A 17 -9.06 -0.97 -25.17
N PHE A 18 -8.38 -0.66 -26.27
CA PHE A 18 -6.96 -0.27 -26.26
C PHE A 18 -6.75 1.24 -26.48
N MET A 19 -7.82 2.01 -26.66
CA MET A 19 -7.77 3.47 -26.81
C MET A 19 -8.06 4.13 -25.47
N GLY A 20 -7.09 4.88 -24.93
CA GLY A 20 -7.21 5.58 -23.65
C GLY A 20 -6.08 5.32 -22.65
N PHE A 21 -5.12 4.45 -22.99
CA PHE A 21 -3.91 4.27 -22.19
C PHE A 21 -2.93 5.41 -22.41
N ASP A 22 -2.40 5.94 -21.32
CA ASP A 22 -1.22 6.78 -21.32
C ASP A 22 0.00 5.92 -21.70
N GLY A 23 0.48 6.09 -22.94
CA GLY A 23 1.59 5.30 -23.50
C GLY A 23 2.88 5.37 -22.66
N PRO A 24 3.35 6.57 -22.28
CA PRO A 24 4.46 6.72 -21.34
C PRO A 24 4.29 5.96 -20.02
N LEU A 25 3.12 6.07 -19.38
CA LEU A 25 2.85 5.37 -18.11
C LEU A 25 2.84 3.85 -18.30
N ALA A 26 2.19 3.36 -19.37
CA ALA A 26 2.15 1.94 -19.68
C ALA A 26 3.55 1.38 -19.94
N LEU A 27 4.40 2.12 -20.67
CA LEU A 27 5.80 1.76 -20.90
C LEU A 27 6.59 1.69 -19.59
N ALA A 28 6.42 2.68 -18.70
CA ALA A 28 7.09 2.68 -17.40
C ALA A 28 6.71 1.46 -16.55
N ILE A 29 5.41 1.11 -16.50
CA ILE A 29 4.92 -0.08 -15.79
C ILE A 29 5.53 -1.36 -16.39
N LEU A 30 5.56 -1.48 -17.72
CA LEU A 30 6.13 -2.64 -18.41
C LEU A 30 7.64 -2.77 -18.13
N LEU A 31 8.40 -1.68 -18.18
CA LEU A 31 9.82 -1.69 -17.86
C LEU A 31 10.08 -2.11 -16.41
N LEU A 32 9.31 -1.58 -15.46
CA LEU A 32 9.40 -1.99 -14.05
C LEU A 32 9.05 -3.47 -13.86
N ALA A 33 8.03 -3.98 -14.56
CA ALA A 33 7.65 -5.40 -14.50
C ALA A 33 8.76 -6.31 -15.07
N VAL A 34 9.37 -5.93 -16.19
CA VAL A 34 10.49 -6.67 -16.80
C VAL A 34 11.71 -6.65 -15.88
N MET A 35 12.09 -5.49 -15.35
CA MET A 35 13.19 -5.41 -14.38
C MET A 35 12.89 -6.23 -13.11
N GLY A 36 11.64 -6.24 -12.64
CA GLY A 36 11.19 -7.09 -11.54
C GLY A 36 11.37 -8.58 -11.82
N LEU A 37 11.05 -9.03 -13.03
CA LEU A 37 11.25 -10.43 -13.44
C LEU A 37 12.75 -10.79 -13.55
N ILE A 38 13.56 -9.91 -14.13
CA ILE A 38 15.02 -10.11 -14.25
C ILE A 38 15.67 -10.19 -12.87
N THR A 39 15.33 -9.26 -11.97
CA THR A 39 15.85 -9.25 -10.59
C THR A 39 15.41 -10.48 -9.80
N MET A 40 14.15 -10.90 -9.96
CA MET A 40 13.65 -12.14 -9.33
C MET A 40 14.33 -13.40 -9.89
N TYR A 41 14.60 -13.44 -11.19
CA TYR A 41 15.36 -14.53 -11.79
C TYR A 41 16.77 -14.60 -11.20
N SER A 42 17.47 -13.47 -11.11
CA SER A 42 18.81 -13.41 -10.52
C SER A 42 18.84 -13.82 -9.04
N ALA A 43 17.93 -13.27 -8.23
CA ALA A 43 17.90 -13.52 -6.79
C ALA A 43 17.30 -14.88 -6.39
N GLY A 44 16.46 -15.47 -7.25
CA GLY A 44 15.64 -16.64 -6.96
C GLY A 44 15.94 -17.86 -7.83
N TYR A 45 16.98 -17.81 -8.66
CA TYR A 45 17.31 -18.86 -9.65
C TYR A 45 17.36 -20.26 -9.03
N ASP A 46 17.96 -20.37 -7.83
CA ASP A 46 18.20 -21.64 -7.15
C ASP A 46 17.04 -22.08 -6.23
N HIS A 47 15.90 -21.36 -6.26
CA HIS A 47 14.79 -21.62 -5.35
C HIS A 47 13.54 -22.12 -6.08
N GLY A 48 13.66 -23.33 -6.67
CA GLY A 48 12.54 -24.15 -7.14
C GLY A 48 11.47 -23.40 -7.94
N THR A 49 10.24 -23.35 -7.41
CA THR A 49 9.08 -22.76 -8.11
C THR A 49 8.95 -21.24 -7.96
N ARG A 50 9.81 -20.56 -7.18
CA ARG A 50 9.60 -19.13 -6.83
C ARG A 50 9.56 -18.22 -8.04
N PHE A 51 10.37 -18.49 -9.07
CA PHE A 51 10.34 -17.74 -10.31
C PHE A 51 9.02 -17.94 -11.08
N VAL A 52 8.56 -19.19 -11.19
CA VAL A 52 7.30 -19.54 -11.88
C VAL A 52 6.10 -18.94 -11.14
N ASP A 53 6.07 -19.03 -9.82
CA ASP A 53 5.03 -18.43 -8.99
C ASP A 53 5.01 -16.90 -9.13
N HIS A 54 6.18 -16.25 -9.16
CA HIS A 54 6.28 -14.81 -9.39
C HIS A 54 5.81 -14.41 -10.78
N GLY A 55 6.20 -15.15 -11.83
CA GLY A 55 5.74 -14.95 -13.20
C GLY A 55 4.23 -15.11 -13.34
N ARG A 56 3.65 -16.16 -12.74
CA ARG A 56 2.18 -16.36 -12.67
C ARG A 56 1.49 -15.18 -12.00
N ASN A 57 1.99 -14.75 -10.84
CA ASN A 57 1.40 -13.63 -10.09
C ASN A 57 1.50 -12.31 -10.86
N MET A 58 2.60 -12.08 -11.59
CA MET A 58 2.78 -10.92 -12.46
C MET A 58 1.77 -10.92 -13.60
N LEU A 59 1.58 -12.05 -14.28
CA LEU A 59 0.57 -12.19 -15.34
C LEU A 59 -0.84 -11.97 -14.83
N LEU A 60 -1.17 -12.53 -13.66
CA LEU A 60 -2.47 -12.30 -13.01
C LEU A 60 -2.66 -10.82 -12.65
N ALA A 61 -1.63 -10.15 -12.12
CA ALA A 61 -1.69 -8.73 -11.79
C ALA A 61 -1.88 -7.85 -13.04
N LEU A 62 -1.18 -8.14 -14.14
CA LEU A 62 -1.36 -7.45 -15.41
C LEU A 62 -2.76 -7.68 -15.99
N GLY A 63 -3.30 -8.90 -15.87
CA GLY A 63 -4.68 -9.20 -16.26
C GLY A 63 -5.71 -8.41 -15.44
N ILE A 64 -5.55 -8.36 -14.12
CA ILE A 64 -6.41 -7.58 -13.23
C ILE A 64 -6.32 -6.09 -13.55
N LEU A 65 -5.10 -5.57 -13.73
CA LEU A 65 -4.86 -4.18 -14.12
C LEU A 65 -5.59 -3.84 -15.42
N PHE A 66 -5.46 -4.70 -16.44
CA PHE A 66 -6.12 -4.50 -17.72
C PHE A 66 -7.65 -4.49 -17.57
N VAL A 67 -8.23 -5.44 -16.83
CA VAL A 67 -9.69 -5.50 -16.60
C VAL A 67 -10.17 -4.26 -15.84
N VAL A 68 -9.50 -3.87 -14.77
CA VAL A 68 -9.87 -2.68 -13.97
C VAL A 68 -9.75 -1.40 -14.78
N ALA A 69 -8.74 -1.29 -15.66
CA ALA A 69 -8.57 -0.14 -16.54
C ALA A 69 -9.73 0.04 -17.53
N GLN A 70 -10.49 -1.02 -17.85
CA GLN A 70 -11.69 -0.91 -18.70
C GLN A 70 -12.93 -0.41 -17.95
N ILE A 71 -12.88 -0.32 -16.61
CA ILE A 71 -14.04 0.07 -15.81
C ILE A 71 -14.09 1.59 -15.69
N PRO A 72 -15.19 2.25 -16.12
CA PRO A 72 -15.33 3.69 -15.99
C PRO A 72 -15.22 4.15 -14.52
N PRO A 73 -14.57 5.30 -14.24
CA PRO A 73 -14.39 5.80 -12.89
C PRO A 73 -15.69 5.90 -12.09
N GLN A 74 -16.80 6.30 -12.71
CA GLN A 74 -18.11 6.42 -12.06
C GLN A 74 -18.61 5.08 -11.50
N LYS A 75 -18.32 3.95 -12.17
CA LYS A 75 -18.67 2.62 -11.64
C LYS A 75 -17.76 2.22 -10.49
N LEU A 76 -16.47 2.55 -10.56
CA LEU A 76 -15.54 2.34 -9.45
C LEU A 76 -15.95 3.13 -8.21
N MET A 77 -16.48 4.34 -8.37
CA MET A 77 -17.02 5.14 -7.26
C MET A 77 -18.21 4.47 -6.57
N GLY A 78 -19.04 3.71 -7.31
CA GLY A 78 -20.11 2.90 -6.71
C GLY A 78 -19.59 1.78 -5.80
N LEU A 79 -18.35 1.31 -6.02
CA LEU A 79 -17.70 0.29 -5.21
C LEU A 79 -16.98 0.86 -3.98
N ALA A 80 -16.86 2.19 -3.84
CA ALA A 80 -16.13 2.83 -2.76
C ALA A 80 -16.63 2.39 -1.37
N VAL A 81 -17.93 2.52 -1.13
CA VAL A 81 -18.55 2.19 0.17
C VAL A 81 -18.47 0.69 0.46
N PRO A 82 -18.90 -0.22 -0.45
CA PRO A 82 -18.76 -1.66 -0.21
C PRO A 82 -17.32 -2.09 0.05
N LEU A 83 -16.36 -1.60 -0.74
CA LEU A 83 -14.96 -1.98 -0.61
C LEU A 83 -14.36 -1.52 0.73
N TYR A 84 -14.72 -0.31 1.18
CA TYR A 84 -14.31 0.20 2.48
C TYR A 84 -14.91 -0.62 3.63
N VAL A 85 -16.23 -0.88 3.60
CA VAL A 85 -16.92 -1.64 4.66
C VAL A 85 -16.38 -3.06 4.75
N VAL A 86 -16.24 -3.74 3.61
CA VAL A 86 -15.65 -5.09 3.54
C VAL A 86 -14.21 -5.06 4.05
N GLY A 87 -13.40 -4.08 3.62
CA GLY A 87 -12.03 -3.92 4.08
C GLY A 87 -11.92 -3.76 5.60
N VAL A 88 -12.68 -2.83 6.19
CA VAL A 88 -12.70 -2.60 7.64
C VAL A 88 -13.18 -3.85 8.38
N THR A 89 -14.21 -4.51 7.88
CA THR A 89 -14.72 -5.77 8.45
C THR A 89 -13.65 -6.86 8.45
N LEU A 90 -12.88 -6.98 7.36
CA LEU A 90 -11.77 -7.93 7.27
C LEU A 90 -10.63 -7.57 8.23
N LEU A 91 -10.34 -6.28 8.47
CA LEU A 91 -9.36 -5.87 9.48
C LEU A 91 -9.82 -6.23 10.91
N ILE A 92 -11.11 -6.07 11.20
CA ILE A 92 -11.69 -6.51 12.47
C ILE A 92 -11.58 -8.04 12.58
N ALA A 93 -11.88 -8.77 11.50
CA ALA A 93 -11.73 -10.22 11.46
C ALA A 93 -10.27 -10.65 11.69
N VAL A 94 -9.28 -9.93 11.15
CA VAL A 94 -7.85 -10.18 11.45
C VAL A 94 -7.54 -9.90 12.93
N ALA A 95 -8.14 -8.89 13.53
CA ALA A 95 -7.92 -8.62 14.95
C ALA A 95 -8.46 -9.73 15.87
N LEU A 96 -9.44 -10.51 15.41
CA LEU A 96 -10.07 -11.60 16.18
C LEU A 96 -9.50 -12.99 15.83
N PHE A 97 -9.24 -13.24 14.54
CA PHE A 97 -8.90 -14.56 13.98
C PHE A 97 -7.63 -14.54 13.13
N GLY A 98 -6.84 -13.48 13.20
CA GLY A 98 -5.64 -13.30 12.40
C GLY A 98 -4.52 -14.28 12.76
N ILE A 99 -3.71 -14.60 11.76
CA ILE A 99 -2.54 -15.48 11.91
C ILE A 99 -1.31 -14.62 12.15
N THR A 100 -0.59 -14.90 13.24
CA THR A 100 0.69 -14.25 13.56
C THR A 100 1.80 -14.82 12.68
N LYS A 101 2.44 -13.99 11.87
CA LYS A 101 3.68 -14.33 11.14
C LYS A 101 4.74 -13.25 11.38
N LYS A 102 5.98 -13.65 11.69
CA LYS A 102 7.11 -12.74 11.95
C LYS A 102 6.79 -11.63 12.97
N GLY A 103 6.03 -11.97 14.03
CA GLY A 103 5.66 -11.04 15.09
C GLY A 103 4.50 -10.08 14.77
N ALA A 104 3.76 -10.29 13.66
CA ALA A 104 2.59 -9.48 13.34
C ALA A 104 1.37 -10.30 12.86
N THR A 105 0.19 -9.94 13.36
CA THR A 105 -1.12 -10.53 13.02
C THR A 105 -1.78 -9.75 11.89
N ARG A 106 -1.40 -10.05 10.65
CA ARG A 106 -1.84 -9.30 9.45
C ARG A 106 -2.58 -10.13 8.41
N TRP A 107 -2.54 -11.45 8.57
CA TRP A 107 -3.02 -12.39 7.57
C TRP A 107 -4.28 -13.08 8.06
N LEU A 108 -5.27 -13.20 7.17
CA LEU A 108 -6.48 -13.96 7.42
C LEU A 108 -6.52 -15.16 6.46
N ASN A 109 -6.83 -16.34 6.98
CA ASN A 109 -7.08 -17.51 6.13
C ASN A 109 -8.58 -17.73 5.98
N VAL A 110 -9.11 -17.35 4.82
CA VAL A 110 -10.51 -17.56 4.41
C VAL A 110 -10.62 -18.68 3.36
N GLY A 111 -9.70 -19.64 3.38
CA GLY A 111 -9.46 -20.62 2.31
C GLY A 111 -8.32 -20.19 1.38
N VAL A 112 -8.10 -18.88 1.26
CA VAL A 112 -6.88 -18.28 0.69
C VAL A 112 -6.30 -17.34 1.74
N VAL A 113 -4.97 -17.29 1.84
CA VAL A 113 -4.28 -16.38 2.76
C VAL A 113 -4.26 -14.98 2.15
N VAL A 114 -5.12 -14.10 2.67
CA VAL A 114 -5.28 -12.72 2.19
C VAL A 114 -4.75 -11.76 3.25
N GLN A 115 -4.19 -10.64 2.79
CA GLN A 115 -3.80 -9.52 3.64
C GLN A 115 -4.81 -8.39 3.47
N PRO A 116 -5.78 -8.20 4.40
CA PRO A 116 -6.85 -7.21 4.23
C PRO A 116 -6.35 -5.78 4.09
N SER A 117 -5.24 -5.43 4.74
CA SER A 117 -4.65 -4.09 4.68
C SER A 117 -4.25 -3.66 3.26
N GLU A 118 -4.01 -4.62 2.35
CA GLU A 118 -3.75 -4.34 0.93
C GLU A 118 -4.97 -3.74 0.23
N VAL A 119 -6.17 -4.25 0.55
CA VAL A 119 -7.44 -3.75 0.01
C VAL A 119 -7.69 -2.31 0.47
N LEU A 120 -7.37 -1.99 1.73
CA LEU A 120 -7.60 -0.66 2.30
C LEU A 120 -6.71 0.43 1.67
N LYS A 121 -5.54 0.09 1.13
CA LYS A 121 -4.69 1.06 0.41
C LYS A 121 -5.43 1.70 -0.77
N ILE A 122 -6.35 0.97 -1.39
CA ILE A 122 -7.18 1.47 -2.50
C ILE A 122 -8.54 1.94 -1.97
N ALA A 123 -9.15 1.18 -1.05
CA ALA A 123 -10.50 1.46 -0.57
C ALA A 123 -10.61 2.79 0.20
N VAL A 124 -9.61 3.15 1.01
CA VAL A 124 -9.66 4.35 1.85
C VAL A 124 -9.61 5.63 1.00
N PRO A 125 -8.64 5.84 0.11
CA PRO A 125 -8.64 7.01 -0.77
C PRO A 125 -9.91 7.09 -1.64
N LEU A 126 -10.38 5.95 -2.15
CA LEU A 126 -11.60 5.88 -2.96
C LEU A 126 -12.86 6.25 -2.15
N MET A 127 -12.97 5.78 -0.90
CA MET A 127 -14.07 6.13 0.01
C MET A 127 -14.07 7.62 0.36
N LEU A 128 -12.89 8.18 0.64
CA LEU A 128 -12.76 9.62 0.93
C LEU A 128 -13.11 10.47 -0.29
N ALA A 129 -12.64 10.08 -1.49
CA ALA A 129 -12.98 10.75 -2.73
C ALA A 129 -14.50 10.72 -3.00
N TRP A 130 -15.13 9.56 -2.80
CA TRP A 130 -16.59 9.40 -2.90
C TRP A 130 -17.34 10.27 -1.88
N TRP A 131 -16.87 10.33 -0.64
CA TRP A 131 -17.48 11.13 0.42
C TRP A 131 -17.50 12.62 0.09
N PHE A 132 -16.37 13.16 -0.38
CA PHE A 132 -16.26 14.57 -0.74
C PHE A 132 -17.02 14.90 -2.03
N GLN A 133 -16.98 14.04 -3.06
CA GLN A 133 -17.73 14.26 -4.29
C GLN A 133 -19.23 14.36 -4.01
N ARG A 134 -19.79 13.51 -3.15
CA ARG A 134 -21.23 13.52 -2.84
C ARG A 134 -21.68 14.79 -2.10
N ARG A 135 -20.74 15.57 -1.56
CA ARG A 135 -20.96 16.80 -0.79
C ARG A 135 -20.38 18.03 -1.49
N GLU A 136 -20.03 17.89 -2.76
CA GLU A 136 -19.47 18.95 -3.58
C GLU A 136 -20.40 20.18 -3.58
N GLY A 137 -19.83 21.36 -3.34
CA GLY A 137 -20.58 22.63 -3.24
C GLY A 137 -21.23 22.94 -1.88
N GLN A 138 -21.20 22.03 -0.90
CA GLN A 138 -21.74 22.27 0.46
C GLN A 138 -20.78 21.83 1.58
N LEU A 139 -19.47 21.86 1.31
CA LEU A 139 -18.46 21.39 2.26
C LEU A 139 -18.49 22.22 3.56
N ARG A 140 -18.73 21.54 4.68
CA ARG A 140 -18.68 22.07 6.04
C ARG A 140 -17.53 21.45 6.82
N VAL A 141 -17.14 22.09 7.92
CA VAL A 141 -16.11 21.57 8.84
C VAL A 141 -16.46 20.15 9.33
N SER A 142 -17.75 19.85 9.53
CA SER A 142 -18.22 18.52 9.90
C SER A 142 -17.85 17.44 8.89
N ASP A 143 -17.78 17.76 7.59
CA ASP A 143 -17.46 16.78 6.55
C ASP A 143 -16.00 16.36 6.61
N PHE A 144 -15.11 17.28 7.00
CA PHE A 144 -13.71 16.99 7.26
C PHE A 144 -13.52 16.17 8.54
N VAL A 145 -14.31 16.42 9.58
CA VAL A 145 -14.29 15.59 10.80
C VAL A 145 -14.72 14.15 10.47
N VAL A 146 -15.79 13.96 9.70
CA VAL A 146 -16.20 12.61 9.29
C VAL A 146 -15.14 11.95 8.40
N ALA A 147 -14.53 12.68 7.46
CA ALA A 147 -13.45 12.17 6.63
C ALA A 147 -12.23 11.73 7.48
N LEU A 148 -11.86 12.51 8.50
CA LEU A 148 -10.80 12.13 9.44
C LEU A 148 -11.18 10.88 10.24
N LEU A 149 -12.44 10.71 10.64
CA LEU A 149 -12.89 9.48 11.31
C LEU A 149 -12.84 8.27 10.37
N LEU A 150 -13.30 8.42 9.12
CA LEU A 150 -13.21 7.38 8.09
C LEU A 150 -11.75 6.99 7.79
N LEU A 151 -10.80 7.91 7.95
CA LEU A 151 -9.38 7.60 7.85
C LEU A 151 -8.81 6.97 9.13
N ALA A 152 -9.19 7.48 10.30
CA ALA A 152 -8.66 7.06 11.58
C ALA A 152 -9.04 5.62 11.95
N ILE A 153 -10.25 5.17 11.59
CA ILE A 153 -10.72 3.80 11.85
C ILE A 153 -9.78 2.74 11.25
N PRO A 154 -9.56 2.68 9.92
CA PRO A 154 -8.68 1.68 9.31
C PRO A 154 -7.23 1.87 9.75
N VAL A 155 -6.73 3.09 9.87
CA VAL A 155 -5.35 3.35 10.32
C VAL A 155 -5.14 2.81 11.74
N GLY A 156 -6.06 3.08 12.68
CA GLY A 156 -5.99 2.58 14.04
C GLY A 156 -6.01 1.05 14.12
N LEU A 157 -6.86 0.40 13.31
CA LEU A 157 -6.91 -1.06 13.22
C LEU A 157 -5.60 -1.64 12.67
N ILE A 158 -4.99 -1.01 11.67
CA ILE A 158 -3.73 -1.47 11.06
C ILE A 158 -2.55 -1.30 12.04
N VAL A 159 -2.50 -0.17 12.78
CA VAL A 159 -1.48 0.06 13.82
C VAL A 159 -1.56 -1.02 14.90
N LYS A 160 -2.77 -1.44 15.28
CA LYS A 160 -2.99 -2.54 16.23
C LYS A 160 -2.53 -3.92 15.70
N GLN A 161 -2.35 -4.08 14.38
CA GLN A 161 -1.86 -5.31 13.72
C GLN A 161 -0.33 -5.32 13.53
N PRO A 162 0.40 -4.71 14.47
CA PRO A 162 1.76 -4.17 14.31
C PRO A 162 2.23 -3.81 12.88
N ASP A 163 1.38 -3.28 12.00
CA ASP A 163 1.75 -2.95 10.60
C ASP A 163 1.95 -1.45 10.35
N LEU A 164 3.03 -0.91 10.92
CA LEU A 164 3.33 0.52 10.84
C LEU A 164 3.51 1.01 9.39
N GLY A 165 4.15 0.21 8.53
CA GLY A 165 4.41 0.59 7.14
C GLY A 165 3.11 0.79 6.35
N THR A 166 2.18 -0.16 6.46
CA THR A 166 0.88 -0.04 5.78
C THR A 166 0.03 1.07 6.39
N ALA A 167 0.08 1.26 7.71
CA ALA A 167 -0.63 2.36 8.38
C ALA A 167 -0.20 3.73 7.84
N ILE A 168 1.11 3.96 7.69
CA ILE A 168 1.65 5.21 7.14
C ILE A 168 1.21 5.40 5.69
N LEU A 169 1.25 4.36 4.85
CA LEU A 169 0.82 4.46 3.46
C LEU A 169 -0.67 4.83 3.34
N VAL A 170 -1.54 4.17 4.12
CA VAL A 170 -2.99 4.46 4.14
C VAL A 170 -3.27 5.85 4.70
N LEU A 171 -2.58 6.24 5.79
CA LEU A 171 -2.69 7.57 6.38
C LEU A 171 -2.32 8.66 5.38
N SER A 172 -1.14 8.53 4.75
CA SER A 172 -0.65 9.50 3.76
C SER A 172 -1.59 9.60 2.56
N ALA A 173 -2.00 8.45 1.99
CA ALA A 173 -2.92 8.44 0.85
C ALA A 173 -4.27 9.08 1.19
N GLY A 174 -4.82 8.83 2.39
CA GLY A 174 -6.05 9.45 2.85
C GLY A 174 -5.91 10.95 3.11
N LEU A 175 -4.82 11.37 3.76
CA LEU A 175 -4.53 12.79 3.99
C LEU A 175 -4.37 13.56 2.68
N TYR A 176 -3.75 12.97 1.65
CA TYR A 176 -3.67 13.59 0.33
C TYR A 176 -5.05 13.87 -0.26
N VAL A 177 -5.99 12.90 -0.18
CA VAL A 177 -7.36 13.12 -0.68
C VAL A 177 -8.07 14.21 0.11
N ILE A 178 -7.96 14.21 1.45
CA ILE A 178 -8.55 15.24 2.30
C ILE A 178 -7.96 16.63 1.99
N PHE A 179 -6.66 16.71 1.71
CA PHE A 179 -6.00 17.93 1.30
C PHE A 179 -6.56 18.46 -0.03
N PHE A 180 -6.64 17.60 -1.06
CA PHE A 180 -7.20 17.98 -2.36
C PHE A 180 -8.68 18.36 -2.30
N ALA A 181 -9.42 17.86 -1.30
CA ALA A 181 -10.80 18.29 -1.06
C ALA A 181 -10.94 19.71 -0.49
N GLY A 182 -9.83 20.41 -0.20
CA GLY A 182 -9.81 21.81 0.22
C GLY A 182 -9.47 22.04 1.70
N LEU A 183 -8.93 21.04 2.40
CA LEU A 183 -8.48 21.24 3.79
C LEU A 183 -7.28 22.20 3.82
N SER A 184 -7.36 23.23 4.67
CA SER A 184 -6.27 24.21 4.80
C SER A 184 -4.96 23.56 5.29
N TRP A 185 -3.83 23.96 4.69
CA TRP A 185 -2.49 23.46 5.06
C TRP A 185 -2.18 23.68 6.56
N LYS A 186 -2.80 24.69 7.18
CA LYS A 186 -2.67 25.00 8.61
C LYS A 186 -3.10 23.85 9.52
N LEU A 187 -3.99 22.96 9.07
CA LEU A 187 -4.44 21.80 9.84
C LEU A 187 -3.59 20.55 9.59
N ILE A 188 -2.93 20.48 8.43
CA ILE A 188 -2.07 19.35 8.05
C ILE A 188 -0.65 19.53 8.61
N LEU A 189 -0.15 20.77 8.60
CA LEU A 189 1.21 21.11 9.01
C LEU A 189 1.54 20.65 10.45
N PRO A 190 0.66 20.80 11.47
CA PRO A 190 0.94 20.31 12.81
C PRO A 190 1.12 18.80 12.87
N VAL A 191 0.29 18.03 12.14
CA VAL A 191 0.39 16.56 12.10
C VAL A 191 1.70 16.11 11.46
N LEU A 192 2.08 16.74 10.34
CA LEU A 192 3.36 16.48 9.69
C LEU A 192 4.55 16.88 10.59
N ALA A 193 4.47 18.04 11.24
CA ALA A 193 5.51 18.51 12.15
C ALA A 193 5.72 17.54 13.32
N VAL A 194 4.64 17.05 13.94
CA VAL A 194 4.73 16.02 15.00
C VAL A 194 5.42 14.76 14.49
N GLY A 195 5.08 14.30 13.27
CA GLY A 195 5.73 13.13 12.65
C GLY A 195 7.23 13.35 12.42
N VAL A 196 7.61 14.51 11.88
CA VAL A 196 9.02 14.87 11.65
C VAL A 196 9.78 14.98 12.96
N ILE A 197 9.21 15.64 13.97
CA ILE A 197 9.81 15.75 15.31
C ILE A 197 10.00 14.37 15.93
N ALA A 198 9.02 13.47 15.83
CA ALA A 198 9.12 12.12 16.36
C ALA A 198 10.25 11.32 15.68
N ILE A 199 10.38 11.43 14.35
CA ILE A 199 11.46 10.79 13.59
C ILE A 199 12.82 11.38 13.98
N ALA A 200 12.93 12.72 14.02
CA ALA A 200 14.17 13.40 14.39
C ALA A 200 14.59 13.06 15.83
N ALA A 201 13.65 13.02 16.76
CA ALA A 201 13.92 12.60 18.14
C ALA A 201 14.40 11.14 18.22
N MET A 202 13.84 10.23 17.41
CA MET A 202 14.31 8.84 17.33
C MET A 202 15.73 8.74 16.79
N VAL A 203 16.08 9.50 15.75
CA VAL A 203 17.44 9.52 15.17
C VAL A 203 18.44 10.12 16.15
N LEU A 204 18.11 11.28 16.75
CA LEU A 204 19.03 11.98 17.67
C LEU A 204 19.28 11.24 18.99
N ALA A 205 18.37 10.34 19.38
CA ALA A 205 18.49 9.57 20.61
C ALA A 205 18.81 8.08 20.36
N GLU A 206 19.28 7.74 19.17
CA GLU A 206 19.66 6.38 18.76
C GLU A 206 20.50 5.65 19.82
N ASP A 207 21.60 6.28 20.27
CA ASP A 207 22.56 5.71 21.24
C ASP A 207 21.92 5.29 22.57
N ARG A 208 20.79 5.91 22.93
CA ARG A 208 20.06 5.64 24.18
C ARG A 208 18.90 4.68 23.94
N ILE A 209 18.19 4.85 22.84
CA ILE A 209 16.93 4.16 22.57
C ILE A 209 17.16 2.73 22.05
N CYS A 210 18.30 2.48 21.40
CA CYS A 210 18.66 1.18 20.82
C CYS A 210 19.47 0.27 21.75
N GLN A 211 19.71 0.69 22.99
CA GLN A 211 20.31 -0.17 24.01
C GLN A 211 19.39 -1.36 24.33
N PRO A 212 19.95 -2.55 24.62
CA PRO A 212 19.19 -3.77 24.85
C PRO A 212 18.16 -3.63 25.99
N ASP A 213 18.48 -2.88 27.04
CA ASP A 213 17.65 -2.76 28.24
C ASP A 213 16.49 -1.74 28.13
N VAL A 214 16.41 -0.98 27.04
CA VAL A 214 15.38 0.07 26.87
C VAL A 214 14.14 -0.50 26.18
N ALA A 215 13.11 -0.82 26.95
CA ALA A 215 11.81 -1.24 26.39
C ALA A 215 11.07 -0.05 25.79
N TRP A 216 10.55 -0.20 24.57
CA TRP A 216 9.68 0.81 23.95
C TRP A 216 8.24 0.48 24.33
N PRO A 217 7.55 1.30 25.15
CA PRO A 217 6.23 0.94 25.67
C PRO A 217 5.14 0.91 24.58
N LEU A 218 5.37 1.57 23.44
CA LEU A 218 4.40 1.73 22.36
C LEU A 218 4.63 0.78 21.18
N LEU A 219 5.87 0.29 20.99
CA LEU A 219 6.26 -0.52 19.84
C LEU A 219 6.69 -1.91 20.28
N HIS A 220 6.35 -2.91 19.46
CA HIS A 220 6.77 -4.28 19.70
C HIS A 220 8.28 -4.42 19.51
N GLU A 221 8.88 -5.40 20.17
CA GLU A 221 10.32 -5.66 20.10
C GLU A 221 10.82 -5.89 18.66
N TYR A 222 10.02 -6.53 17.82
CA TYR A 222 10.31 -6.65 16.39
C TYR A 222 10.40 -5.30 15.66
N GLN A 223 9.54 -4.35 16.01
CA GLN A 223 9.53 -3.01 15.43
C GLN A 223 10.75 -2.21 15.91
N LYS A 224 11.07 -2.26 17.21
CA LYS A 224 12.31 -1.69 17.77
C LYS A 224 13.54 -2.22 17.03
N ASN A 225 13.65 -3.53 16.91
CA ASN A 225 14.75 -4.18 16.22
C ASN A 225 14.92 -3.68 14.78
N ARG A 226 13.83 -3.48 14.02
CA ARG A 226 13.91 -2.93 12.66
C ARG A 226 14.40 -1.48 12.63
N VAL A 227 13.98 -0.64 13.57
CA VAL A 227 14.45 0.75 13.63
C VAL A 227 15.93 0.80 14.00
N CYS A 228 16.34 0.05 15.03
CA CYS A 228 17.72 0.03 15.47
C CYS A 228 18.68 -0.56 14.43
N THR A 229 18.30 -1.65 13.75
CA THR A 229 19.10 -2.20 12.65
C THR A 229 19.13 -1.28 11.42
N LEU A 230 18.12 -0.44 11.21
CA LEU A 230 18.13 0.56 10.13
C LEU A 230 19.10 1.71 10.43
N LEU A 231 19.16 2.15 11.69
CA LEU A 231 20.05 3.22 12.12
C LEU A 231 21.51 2.75 12.20
N ASP A 232 21.75 1.61 12.85
CA ASP A 232 23.05 0.93 12.87
C ASP A 232 22.94 -0.56 12.54
N PRO A 233 23.20 -0.94 11.27
CA PRO A 233 23.18 -2.33 10.84
C PRO A 233 24.38 -3.14 11.35
N THR A 234 25.44 -2.50 11.88
CA THR A 234 26.67 -3.17 12.33
C THR A 234 26.56 -3.81 13.70
N THR A 235 25.51 -3.50 14.46
CA THR A 235 25.21 -4.09 15.78
C THR A 235 24.92 -5.59 15.72
N ASP A 236 24.37 -6.08 14.61
CA ASP A 236 24.12 -7.51 14.36
C ASP A 236 24.40 -7.86 12.89
N PRO A 237 25.69 -7.98 12.50
CA PRO A 237 26.09 -8.10 11.10
C PRO A 237 25.81 -9.48 10.50
N LEU A 238 25.61 -10.50 11.33
CA LEU A 238 25.31 -11.88 10.90
C LEU A 238 23.81 -12.23 10.97
N GLY A 239 23.03 -11.48 11.76
CA GLY A 239 21.60 -11.67 11.89
C GLY A 239 20.81 -10.61 11.13
N LYS A 240 20.24 -9.66 11.87
CA LYS A 240 19.25 -8.70 11.33
C LYS A 240 19.87 -7.69 10.36
N GLY A 241 21.13 -7.31 10.55
CA GLY A 241 21.86 -6.34 9.72
C GLY A 241 22.46 -6.93 8.45
N PHE A 242 22.59 -8.27 8.35
CA PHE A 242 23.30 -8.95 7.26
C PHE A 242 22.84 -8.51 5.87
N HIS A 243 21.52 -8.53 5.61
CA HIS A 243 20.99 -8.15 4.31
C HIS A 243 21.20 -6.68 3.97
N ILE A 244 21.19 -5.79 4.96
CA ILE A 244 21.44 -4.36 4.77
C ILE A 244 22.92 -4.14 4.42
N ILE A 245 23.83 -4.79 5.15
CA ILE A 245 25.28 -4.71 4.90
C ILE A 245 25.63 -5.27 3.51
N GLN A 246 25.10 -6.43 3.15
CA GLN A 246 25.33 -7.01 1.81
C GLN A 246 24.77 -6.11 0.71
N GLY A 247 23.62 -5.47 0.94
CA GLY A 247 23.07 -4.45 0.03
C GLY A 247 24.00 -3.24 -0.13
N MET A 248 24.55 -2.72 0.97
CA MET A 248 25.51 -1.60 0.93
C MET A 248 26.81 -1.98 0.21
N ILE A 249 27.34 -3.19 0.45
CA ILE A 249 28.53 -3.71 -0.23
C ILE A 249 28.27 -3.84 -1.73
N ALA A 250 27.15 -4.44 -2.12
CA ALA A 250 26.77 -4.61 -3.51
C ALA A 250 26.60 -3.26 -4.24
N ILE A 251 26.01 -2.26 -3.59
CA ILE A 251 25.90 -0.90 -4.17
C ILE A 251 27.28 -0.25 -4.28
N GLY A 252 28.11 -0.34 -3.24
CA GLY A 252 29.45 0.24 -3.21
C GLY A 252 30.43 -0.39 -4.19
N SER A 253 30.24 -1.66 -4.56
CA SER A 253 31.00 -2.34 -5.61
C SER A 253 30.47 -2.08 -7.03
N GLY A 254 29.37 -1.32 -7.18
CA GLY A 254 28.74 -1.02 -8.47
C GLY A 254 27.75 -2.08 -8.97
N GLY A 255 27.32 -3.01 -8.11
CA GLY A 255 26.56 -4.22 -8.48
C GLY A 255 27.45 -5.28 -9.13
N MET A 256 26.97 -6.53 -9.26
CA MET A 256 27.66 -7.56 -10.08
C MET A 256 27.85 -7.09 -11.53
#